data_AF-A0A1I3FX92-F1
#
_entry.id   AF-A0A1I3FX92-F1
#
_cell.length_a   1.000
_cell.length_b   1.000
_cell.length_c   1.000
_cell.angle_alpha   90.00
_cell.angle_beta   90.00
_cell.angle_gamma   90.00
#
_symmetry.space_group_name_H-M   'P 1'
#
loop_
_entity.id
_entity.type
_entity.pdbx_description
1 polymer ?
#
loop_
_entity_poly.entity_id
_entity_poly.type
_entity_poly.pdbx_seq_one_letter_code
_entity_poly.pdbx_strand_id
1 'polypeptide(L)'
;MKKTLLVASILGLSLIACKKENNSTTPAADPELNSLKMDESRSYTYLASNSDRVNLSFQNAGGSHTITIKANNMKYVLDKKDGDQDSEVYERNGVQAKIKKDSLIITQDDNVIPLVLEKY
;
A
#
# COMPACT_ATOMS: atom_id res chain seq x y z
N MET A 1 -55.10 16.14 -7.36
CA MET A 1 -53.75 16.02 -6.76
C MET A 1 -53.87 15.08 -5.58
N LYS A 2 -53.21 13.93 -5.67
CA LYS A 2 -53.49 12.73 -4.87
C LYS A 2 -52.75 12.83 -3.52
N LYS A 3 -53.50 12.73 -2.42
CA LYS A 3 -52.96 12.76 -1.05
C LYS A 3 -52.71 11.33 -0.56
N THR A 4 -51.47 11.13 -0.12
CA THR A 4 -50.98 10.27 0.96
C THR A 4 -51.30 8.77 0.90
N LEU A 5 -50.23 7.99 0.66
CA LEU A 5 -50.17 6.54 0.81
C LEU A 5 -50.07 6.13 2.29
N LEU A 6 -50.68 4.99 2.59
CA LEU A 6 -50.63 4.20 3.82
C LEU A 6 -49.20 3.75 4.17
N VAL A 7 -48.84 3.78 5.46
CA VAL A 7 -47.70 3.07 6.02
C VAL A 7 -48.23 1.91 6.87
N ALA A 8 -48.04 0.69 6.40
CA ALA A 8 -48.12 -0.53 7.21
C ALA A 8 -47.38 -1.68 6.51
N SER A 9 -46.24 -2.10 7.06
CA SER A 9 -45.72 -3.47 6.94
C SER A 9 -44.56 -3.63 7.93
N ILE A 10 -44.81 -4.25 9.09
CA ILE A 10 -44.69 -5.69 9.38
C ILE A 10 -43.22 -6.13 9.47
N LEU A 11 -42.80 -6.39 10.72
CA LEU A 11 -41.70 -7.28 11.06
C LEU A 11 -41.95 -8.66 10.43
N GLY A 12 -40.97 -9.20 9.71
CA GLY A 12 -40.93 -10.60 9.33
C GLY A 12 -39.51 -11.01 8.94
N LEU A 13 -38.86 -11.79 9.81
CA LEU A 13 -37.59 -12.47 9.54
C LEU A 13 -37.74 -13.40 8.33
N SER A 14 -36.76 -13.37 7.44
CA SER A 14 -36.48 -14.47 6.52
C SER A 14 -34.97 -14.59 6.35
N LEU A 15 -34.43 -15.73 6.77
CA LEU A 15 -33.04 -16.13 6.61
C LEU A 15 -32.79 -16.42 5.13
N ILE A 16 -31.99 -15.58 4.48
CA ILE A 16 -31.46 -15.91 3.15
C ILE A 16 -30.17 -16.71 3.35
N ALA A 17 -30.30 -18.03 3.17
CA ALA A 17 -29.18 -18.88 2.81
C ALA A 17 -28.71 -18.49 1.39
N CYS A 18 -27.50 -17.97 1.25
CA CYS A 18 -26.82 -17.88 -0.05
C CYS A 18 -25.69 -18.91 -0.09
N LYS A 19 -25.92 -19.99 -0.85
CA LYS A 19 -24.89 -20.92 -1.28
C LYS A 19 -24.58 -20.62 -2.74
N LYS A 20 -23.31 -20.26 -2.98
CA LYS A 20 -22.56 -20.34 -4.24
C LYS A 20 -23.09 -19.53 -5.43
N GLU A 21 -22.38 -18.45 -5.76
CA GLU A 21 -22.00 -18.16 -7.16
C GLU A 21 -20.88 -17.11 -7.20
N ASN A 22 -19.76 -17.51 -7.81
CA ASN A 22 -18.72 -16.72 -8.46
C ASN A 22 -18.34 -15.40 -7.77
N ASN A 23 -17.36 -15.48 -6.86
CA ASN A 23 -16.56 -14.30 -6.54
C ASN A 23 -15.83 -13.91 -7.84
N SER A 24 -16.42 -12.97 -8.59
CA SER A 24 -15.66 -12.10 -9.46
C SER A 24 -14.58 -11.48 -8.59
N THR A 25 -13.40 -12.11 -8.59
CA THR A 25 -12.15 -11.46 -8.29
C THR A 25 -12.06 -10.30 -9.27
N THR A 26 -12.65 -9.19 -8.87
CA THR A 26 -12.18 -7.89 -9.29
C THR A 26 -10.79 -7.85 -8.69
N PRO A 27 -9.69 -7.93 -9.47
CA PRO A 27 -8.39 -7.65 -8.90
C PRO A 27 -8.53 -6.25 -8.31
N ALA A 28 -8.42 -6.14 -6.98
CA ALA A 28 -8.28 -4.85 -6.34
C ALA A 28 -7.15 -4.18 -7.10
N ALA A 29 -7.46 -3.11 -7.83
CA ALA A 29 -6.45 -2.40 -8.60
C ALA A 29 -5.38 -2.00 -7.58
N ASP A 30 -4.19 -2.58 -7.71
CA ASP A 30 -3.05 -2.16 -6.90
C ASP A 30 -2.94 -0.65 -7.05
N PRO A 31 -2.86 0.10 -5.94
CA PRO A 31 -2.75 1.55 -6.02
C PRO A 31 -1.53 1.90 -6.88
N GLU A 32 -1.78 2.56 -8.01
CA GLU A 32 -0.76 3.00 -8.93
C GLU A 32 -0.17 4.31 -8.37
N LEU A 33 0.82 4.19 -7.50
CA LEU A 33 1.48 5.35 -6.89
C LEU A 33 2.39 6.02 -7.91
N ASN A 34 1.91 7.07 -8.57
CA ASN A 34 2.76 8.04 -9.28
C ASN A 34 3.87 7.39 -10.16
N SER A 35 3.48 6.45 -11.03
CA SER A 35 4.29 5.59 -11.93
C SER A 35 4.89 4.29 -11.33
N LEU A 36 4.87 4.12 -10.02
CA LEU A 36 5.30 2.89 -9.34
C LEU A 36 4.10 1.95 -9.21
N LYS A 37 4.13 0.83 -9.94
CA LYS A 37 3.21 -0.26 -9.70
C LYS A 37 3.61 -0.96 -8.41
N MET A 38 2.71 -1.01 -7.44
CA MET A 38 2.84 -1.81 -6.22
C MET A 38 2.62 -3.30 -6.50
N ASP A 39 3.35 -3.82 -7.48
CA ASP A 39 3.33 -5.22 -7.87
C ASP A 39 4.44 -5.95 -7.09
N GLU A 40 4.11 -7.07 -6.46
CA GLU A 40 5.06 -7.87 -5.68
C GLU A 40 6.26 -8.36 -6.48
N SER A 41 6.11 -8.43 -7.81
CA SER A 41 7.18 -8.84 -8.72
C SER A 41 8.17 -7.73 -9.06
N ARG A 42 7.92 -6.48 -8.65
CA ARG A 42 8.74 -5.31 -9.01
C ARG A 42 9.61 -4.84 -7.85
N SER A 43 10.89 -4.68 -8.16
CA SER A 43 11.86 -4.00 -7.32
C SER A 43 12.31 -2.70 -7.98
N TYR A 44 12.43 -1.65 -7.20
CA TYR A 44 12.88 -0.33 -7.61
C TYR A 44 14.21 -0.01 -6.95
N THR A 45 15.19 0.45 -7.72
CA THR A 45 16.46 0.93 -7.16
C THR A 45 16.39 2.43 -6.92
N TYR A 46 16.79 2.85 -5.73
CA TYR A 46 16.99 4.24 -5.35
C TYR A 46 18.46 4.48 -5.06
N LEU A 47 18.91 5.71 -5.31
CA LEU A 47 20.28 6.17 -5.08
C LEU A 47 20.31 7.21 -3.97
N ALA A 48 21.26 7.02 -3.05
CA ALA A 48 21.67 8.04 -2.11
C ALA A 48 22.61 9.07 -2.78
N SER A 49 22.83 10.20 -2.13
CA SER A 49 23.75 11.25 -2.60
C SER A 49 25.21 10.78 -2.73
N ASN A 50 25.60 9.75 -1.98
CA ASN A 50 26.91 9.10 -2.06
C ASN A 50 26.97 7.98 -3.12
N SER A 51 25.94 7.83 -3.96
CA SER A 51 25.79 6.75 -4.96
C SER A 51 25.55 5.34 -4.39
N ASP A 52 25.28 5.21 -3.08
CA ASP A 52 24.84 3.94 -2.53
C ASP A 52 23.48 3.54 -3.10
N ARG A 53 23.35 2.25 -3.43
CA ARG A 53 22.13 1.67 -4.02
C ARG A 53 21.25 1.06 -2.94
N VAL A 54 19.98 1.43 -2.96
CA VAL A 54 18.93 0.89 -2.10
C VAL A 54 17.87 0.23 -2.98
N ASN A 55 17.62 -1.06 -2.78
CA ASN A 55 16.56 -1.77 -3.50
C ASN A 55 15.31 -1.85 -2.63
N LEU A 56 14.19 -1.38 -3.16
CA LEU A 56 12.86 -1.45 -2.55
C LEU A 56 11.96 -2.41 -3.34
N SER A 57 11.29 -3.33 -2.66
CA SER A 57 10.30 -4.21 -3.27
C SER A 57 9.02 -4.23 -2.45
N PHE A 58 7.87 -4.20 -3.12
CA PHE A 58 6.56 -4.30 -2.49
C PHE A 58 6.21 -5.77 -2.23
N GLN A 59 5.47 -6.04 -1.16
CA GLN A 59 4.91 -7.34 -0.80
C GLN A 59 3.49 -7.08 -0.32
N ASN A 60 2.52 -7.48 -1.13
CA ASN A 60 1.08 -7.26 -1.02
C ASN A 60 0.36 -8.62 -1.01
N ALA A 61 0.70 -9.47 -0.04
CA ALA A 61 0.17 -10.82 0.06
C ALA A 61 -0.87 -10.93 1.18
N GLY A 62 -2.04 -11.51 0.87
CA GLY A 62 -3.04 -11.90 1.88
C GLY A 62 -3.54 -10.76 2.78
N GLY A 63 -3.60 -9.53 2.27
CA GLY A 63 -4.03 -8.34 3.02
C GLY A 63 -2.92 -7.66 3.83
N SER A 64 -1.69 -8.17 3.78
CA SER A 64 -0.51 -7.48 4.32
C SER A 64 0.13 -6.63 3.24
N HIS A 65 0.34 -5.34 3.52
CA HIS A 65 1.05 -4.41 2.66
C HIS A 65 2.38 -4.04 3.31
N THR A 66 3.48 -4.60 2.81
CA THR A 66 4.82 -4.39 3.35
C THR A 66 5.78 -4.00 2.24
N ILE A 67 6.86 -3.34 2.61
CA ILE A 67 8.02 -3.17 1.73
C ILE A 67 9.23 -3.86 2.31
N THR A 68 10.10 -4.33 1.43
CA THR A 68 11.45 -4.75 1.78
C THR A 68 12.44 -3.76 1.22
N ILE A 69 13.29 -3.22 2.08
CA ILE A 69 14.41 -2.35 1.73
C ILE A 69 15.70 -3.14 1.93
N LYS A 70 16.54 -3.21 0.90
CA LYS A 70 17.87 -3.84 0.95
C LYS A 70 18.95 -2.84 0.56
N ALA A 71 19.93 -2.65 1.44
CA ALA A 71 21.06 -1.75 1.22
C ALA A 71 22.24 -2.21 2.09
N ASN A 72 23.48 -2.09 1.59
CA ASN A 72 24.70 -2.34 2.38
C ASN A 72 24.66 -3.65 3.21
N ASN A 73 24.22 -4.75 2.59
CA ASN A 73 24.05 -6.06 3.22
C ASN A 73 22.99 -6.14 4.34
N MET A 74 22.23 -5.06 4.57
CA MET A 74 21.09 -5.01 5.48
C MET A 74 19.77 -5.23 4.75
N LYS A 75 18.78 -5.75 5.47
CA LYS A 75 17.41 -5.95 4.99
C LYS A 75 16.42 -5.48 6.06
N TYR A 76 15.53 -4.57 5.68
CA TYR A 76 14.42 -4.10 6.50
C TYR A 76 13.11 -4.53 5.86
N VAL A 77 12.17 -5.01 6.68
CA VAL A 77 10.78 -5.27 6.27
C VAL A 77 9.91 -4.32 7.07
N LEU A 78 9.19 -3.43 6.38
CA LEU A 78 8.40 -2.37 7.00
C LEU A 78 6.92 -2.57 6.68
N ASP A 79 6.05 -2.32 7.65
CA ASP A 79 4.60 -2.42 7.49
C ASP A 79 4.03 -1.11 6.99
N LYS A 80 3.05 -1.16 6.08
CA LYS A 80 2.30 0.04 5.70
C LYS A 80 1.62 0.60 6.94
N LYS A 81 1.92 1.87 7.23
CA LYS A 81 1.45 2.57 8.43
C LYS A 81 0.40 3.61 8.09
N ASP A 82 0.65 4.38 7.03
CA ASP A 82 -0.23 5.46 6.57
C ASP A 82 0.01 5.72 5.08
N GLY A 83 -0.86 6.50 4.45
CA GLY A 83 -0.68 6.95 3.09
C GLY A 83 -1.85 7.78 2.57
N ASP A 84 -1.54 8.65 1.63
CA ASP A 84 -2.48 9.47 0.90
C ASP A 84 -2.27 9.31 -0.62
N GLN A 85 -2.88 10.19 -1.41
CA GLN A 85 -2.77 10.13 -2.88
C GLN A 85 -1.34 10.42 -3.40
N ASP A 86 -0.51 11.07 -2.60
CA ASP A 86 0.81 11.55 -3.01
C ASP A 86 1.97 10.78 -2.36
N SER A 87 1.73 10.12 -1.23
CA SER A 87 2.77 9.44 -0.47
C SER A 87 2.28 8.25 0.35
N GLU A 88 3.18 7.31 0.56
CA GLU A 88 2.96 6.18 1.47
C GLU A 88 4.04 6.14 2.55
N VAL A 89 3.64 5.78 3.77
CA VAL A 89 4.52 5.68 4.93
C VAL A 89 4.51 4.23 5.41
N TYR A 90 5.71 3.68 5.55
CA TYR A 90 5.95 2.36 6.09
C TYR A 90 6.82 2.46 7.33
N GLU A 91 6.55 1.65 8.33
CA GLU A 91 7.29 1.70 9.60
C GLU A 91 7.37 0.34 10.26
N ARG A 92 8.52 0.03 10.86
CA ARG A 92 8.66 -1.08 11.80
C ARG A 92 9.90 -0.86 12.67
N ASN A 93 9.78 -1.11 13.98
CA ASN A 93 10.90 -1.10 14.93
C ASN A 93 11.74 0.19 14.89
N GLY A 94 11.10 1.37 14.82
CA GLY A 94 11.80 2.66 14.79
C GLY A 94 12.45 3.03 13.46
N VAL A 95 12.32 2.19 12.43
CA VAL A 95 12.70 2.53 11.05
C VAL A 95 11.44 2.92 10.28
N GLN A 96 11.45 4.12 9.70
CA GLN A 96 10.39 4.64 8.86
C GLN A 96 10.90 4.83 7.43
N ALA A 97 10.04 4.56 6.46
CA ALA A 97 10.27 4.84 5.05
C ALA A 97 9.07 5.57 4.47
N LYS A 98 9.31 6.75 3.91
CA LYS A 98 8.30 7.54 3.19
C LYS A 98 8.59 7.52 1.70
N ILE A 99 7.65 7.01 0.92
CA ILE A 99 7.70 6.97 -0.54
C ILE A 99 6.86 8.13 -1.07
N LYS A 100 7.43 8.97 -1.93
CA LYS A 100 6.72 10.06 -2.62
C LYS A 100 7.27 10.20 -4.04
N LYS A 101 6.50 9.74 -5.03
CA LYS A 101 6.92 9.75 -6.45
C LYS A 101 8.30 9.12 -6.64
N ASP A 102 9.27 9.88 -7.14
CA ASP A 102 10.64 9.43 -7.40
C ASP A 102 11.53 9.53 -6.15
N SER A 103 10.97 9.77 -4.96
CA SER A 103 11.72 9.95 -3.72
C SER A 103 11.38 8.87 -2.71
N LEU A 104 12.41 8.40 -2.01
CA LEU A 104 12.32 7.54 -0.85
C LEU A 104 13.12 8.20 0.27
N ILE A 105 12.50 8.41 1.42
CA ILE A 105 13.17 8.95 2.60
C ILE A 105 13.14 7.87 3.67
N ILE A 106 14.33 7.44 4.11
CA ILE A 106 14.46 6.50 5.24
C ILE A 106 14.86 7.30 6.47
N THR A 107 14.11 7.13 7.56
CA THR A 107 14.42 7.72 8.86
C THR A 107 14.65 6.59 9.86
N GLN A 108 15.78 6.64 10.57
CA GLN A 108 16.11 5.73 11.65
C GLN A 108 16.76 6.54 12.77
N ASP A 109 16.11 6.58 13.94
CA ASP A 109 16.48 7.45 15.05
C ASP A 109 16.60 8.92 14.55
N ASP A 110 17.77 9.55 14.72
CA ASP A 110 18.03 10.92 14.27
C ASP A 110 18.60 10.99 12.82
N ASN A 111 18.77 9.85 12.15
CA ASN A 111 19.34 9.80 10.81
C ASN A 111 18.25 9.86 9.75
N VAL A 112 18.40 10.78 8.78
CA VAL A 112 17.52 10.91 7.62
C VAL A 112 18.33 10.68 6.34
N ILE A 113 17.91 9.68 5.56
CA ILE A 113 18.57 9.25 4.33
C ILE A 113 17.64 9.54 3.15
N PRO A 114 17.83 10.66 2.44
CA PRO A 114 17.07 10.96 1.23
C PRO A 114 17.64 10.17 0.04
N LEU A 115 16.74 9.54 -0.70
CA LEU A 115 17.06 8.72 -1.86
C LEU A 115 16.19 9.12 -3.05
N VAL A 116 16.74 9.01 -4.25
CA VAL A 116 16.04 9.31 -5.51
C VAL A 116 15.98 8.06 -6.37
N LEU A 117 14.82 7.80 -6.98
CA LEU A 117 14.60 6.68 -7.87
C LEU A 117 15.61 6.74 -9.02
N GLU A 118 16.35 5.64 -9.20
CA GLU A 118 17.25 5.48 -10.34
C GLU A 118 16.41 5.36 -11.61
N LYS A 119 16.55 6.32 -12.51
CA LYS A 119 15.91 6.30 -13.83
C LYS A 119 16.88 5.69 -14.83
N TYR A 120 16.42 4.66 -15.53
CA TYR A 120 17.13 4.05 -16.67
C TYR A 120 16.82 4.80 -17.97
#